data_AF-A0A1X2F575-F1
#
_entry.id   AF-A0A1X2F575-F1
#
_cell.length_a   1.000
_cell.length_b   1.000
_cell.length_c   1.000
_cell.angle_alpha   90.00
_cell.angle_beta   90.00
_cell.angle_gamma   90.00
#
_symmetry.space_group_name_H-M   'P 1'
#
loop_
_entity.id
_entity.type
_entity.pdbx_description
1 polymer ?
#
loop_
_entity_poly.entity_id
_entity_poly.type
_entity_poly.pdbx_seq_one_letter_code
_entity_poly.pdbx_strand_id
1 'polypeptide(L)'
;MSDLIELGAVLSEFFDRAGPSHDELDQAFTHHRLTAGDPGPGGKDRDGRPIGKVKRVRRTFRYAADHDPAAGLALAQEIVALLRADGAFAPTMPSYAGQEKISRLVAPFRRLGLTLAESGELLPTVIDNLAGTELTDALLGYVRRINLNPDDPALQIGTGKELDEATARHVLVERTGSYPQGGHQGSFPVTLANAFTTLGLEVGPNVQLDRDPHRAVQQCLFLLGTAVNRLRNDAGTGHGKPGPPTKTTPLTPAEARLVARATALLAGAMLDVL
;
A
#
# COMPACT_ATOMS: atom_id res chain seq x y z
N MET A 1 -11.99 -2.05 9.80
CA MET A 1 -12.99 -3.03 10.31
C MET A 1 -13.47 -3.98 9.20
N SER A 2 -13.95 -3.48 8.04
CA SER A 2 -14.38 -4.33 6.91
C SER A 2 -13.27 -5.24 6.37
N ASP A 3 -12.03 -4.75 6.31
CA ASP A 3 -10.91 -5.49 5.67
C ASP A 3 -10.49 -6.76 6.42
N LEU A 4 -10.59 -6.78 7.75
CA LEU A 4 -10.29 -7.98 8.55
C LEU A 4 -11.38 -9.04 8.41
N ILE A 5 -12.64 -8.63 8.32
CA ILE A 5 -13.75 -9.55 8.08
C ILE A 5 -13.60 -10.19 6.69
N GLU A 6 -13.24 -9.38 5.69
CA GLU A 6 -12.94 -9.84 4.34
C GLU A 6 -11.73 -10.78 4.30
N LEU A 7 -10.62 -10.45 4.99
CA LEU A 7 -9.46 -11.33 5.12
C LEU A 7 -9.85 -12.71 5.66
N GLY A 8 -10.61 -12.76 6.75
CA GLY A 8 -11.09 -14.02 7.32
C GLY A 8 -11.95 -14.81 6.34
N ALA A 9 -12.73 -14.15 5.49
CA ALA A 9 -13.52 -14.79 4.45
C ALA A 9 -12.64 -15.35 3.31
N VAL A 10 -11.70 -14.58 2.79
CA VAL A 10 -10.83 -14.99 1.66
C VAL A 10 -9.84 -16.06 2.10
N LEU A 11 -9.18 -15.91 3.26
CA LEU A 11 -8.25 -16.92 3.79
C LEU A 11 -8.94 -18.28 3.97
N SER A 12 -10.22 -18.27 4.38
CA SER A 12 -10.97 -19.51 4.57
C SER A 12 -11.21 -20.31 3.29
N GLU A 13 -11.14 -19.69 2.10
CA GLU A 13 -11.27 -20.38 0.81
C GLU A 13 -10.09 -21.33 0.49
N PHE A 14 -8.98 -21.20 1.21
CA PHE A 14 -7.81 -22.06 1.02
C PHE A 14 -7.99 -23.43 1.67
N PHE A 15 -8.86 -23.54 2.67
CA PHE A 15 -8.92 -24.66 3.62
C PHE A 15 -9.54 -25.97 3.08
N ASP A 16 -10.04 -25.95 1.84
CA ASP A 16 -10.65 -27.11 1.18
C ASP A 16 -9.63 -28.12 0.65
N ARG A 17 -8.40 -27.67 0.33
CA ARG A 17 -7.33 -28.50 -0.25
C ARG A 17 -5.97 -28.33 0.41
N ALA A 18 -5.73 -27.18 1.02
CA ALA A 18 -4.47 -26.80 1.64
C ALA A 18 -4.74 -26.06 2.96
N GLY A 19 -3.72 -25.87 3.77
CA GLY A 19 -3.76 -24.98 4.92
C GLY A 19 -4.06 -25.63 6.26
N PRO A 20 -4.09 -24.82 7.32
CA PRO A 20 -3.84 -25.28 8.67
C PRO A 20 -4.86 -26.31 9.15
N SER A 21 -4.37 -27.24 9.96
CA SER A 21 -5.13 -28.16 10.79
C SER A 21 -5.90 -27.42 11.89
N HIS A 22 -6.81 -28.14 12.57
CA HIS A 22 -7.51 -27.57 13.72
C HIS A 22 -6.55 -27.19 14.86
N ASP A 23 -5.48 -27.97 15.03
CA ASP A 23 -4.47 -27.75 16.08
C ASP A 23 -3.57 -26.55 15.75
N GLU A 24 -3.16 -26.38 14.49
CA GLU A 24 -2.42 -25.18 14.05
C GLU A 24 -3.26 -23.91 14.21
N LEU A 25 -4.57 -23.99 13.94
CA LEU A 25 -5.48 -22.86 14.20
C LEU A 25 -5.61 -22.56 15.70
N ASP A 26 -5.68 -23.58 16.56
CA ASP A 26 -5.68 -23.39 18.02
C ASP A 26 -4.41 -22.67 18.49
N GLN A 27 -3.25 -23.08 17.98
CA GLN A 27 -1.95 -22.48 18.28
C GLN A 27 -1.91 -21.02 17.82
N ALA A 28 -2.28 -20.74 16.57
CA ALA A 28 -2.27 -19.38 16.02
C ALA A 28 -3.23 -18.44 16.78
N PHE A 29 -4.44 -18.91 17.11
CA PHE A 29 -5.40 -18.12 17.90
C PHE A 29 -4.87 -17.86 19.32
N THR A 30 -4.17 -18.81 19.91
CA THR A 30 -3.54 -18.65 21.23
C THR A 30 -2.38 -17.67 21.18
N HIS A 31 -1.50 -17.81 20.18
CA HIS A 31 -0.33 -16.95 19.98
C HIS A 31 -0.73 -15.46 19.88
N HIS A 32 -1.80 -15.17 19.13
CA HIS A 32 -2.32 -13.82 18.96
C HIS A 32 -3.39 -13.42 19.99
N ARG A 33 -3.64 -14.24 21.02
CA ARG A 33 -4.60 -13.96 22.11
C ARG A 33 -6.05 -13.73 21.64
N LEU A 34 -6.45 -14.43 20.57
CA LEU A 34 -7.78 -14.34 19.94
C LEU A 34 -8.70 -15.53 20.26
N THR A 35 -8.31 -16.41 21.18
CA THR A 35 -9.08 -17.62 21.56
C THR A 35 -10.51 -17.33 22.01
N ALA A 36 -10.76 -16.17 22.62
CA ALA A 36 -12.12 -15.73 23.01
C ALA A 36 -13.07 -15.57 21.81
N GLY A 37 -12.53 -15.34 20.61
CA GLY A 37 -13.28 -15.25 19.36
C GLY A 37 -13.53 -16.58 18.66
N ASP A 38 -12.89 -17.67 19.08
CA ASP A 38 -13.02 -18.99 18.46
C ASP A 38 -14.31 -19.71 18.93
N PRO A 39 -15.26 -19.99 18.02
CA PRO A 39 -16.51 -20.66 18.37
C PRO A 39 -16.34 -22.17 18.63
N GLY A 40 -15.16 -22.76 18.34
CA GLY A 40 -14.95 -24.17 18.59
C GLY A 40 -13.47 -24.59 18.64
N PRO A 41 -12.76 -24.32 19.74
CA PRO A 41 -11.41 -24.82 20.00
C PRO A 41 -11.31 -26.34 19.75
N GLY A 42 -10.25 -26.80 19.10
CA GLY A 42 -10.10 -28.20 18.69
C GLY A 42 -11.12 -28.68 17.66
N GLY A 43 -11.89 -27.77 17.03
CA GLY A 43 -12.88 -28.11 16.00
C GLY A 43 -14.22 -28.59 16.55
N LYS A 44 -14.55 -28.30 17.82
CA LYS A 44 -15.84 -28.68 18.43
C LYS A 44 -16.45 -27.51 19.21
N ASP A 45 -17.77 -27.35 19.15
CA ASP A 45 -18.48 -26.39 20.00
C ASP A 45 -18.62 -26.88 21.45
N ARG A 46 -19.29 -26.09 22.30
CA ARG A 46 -19.52 -26.39 23.71
C ARG A 46 -20.34 -27.66 23.95
N ASP A 47 -21.14 -28.08 22.97
CA ASP A 47 -21.96 -29.29 23.02
C ASP A 47 -21.20 -30.50 22.42
N GLY A 48 -19.92 -30.32 22.05
CA GLY A 48 -19.08 -31.34 21.42
C GLY A 48 -19.36 -31.57 19.94
N ARG A 49 -20.18 -30.73 19.29
CA ARG A 49 -20.53 -30.88 17.87
C ARG A 49 -19.40 -30.33 16.98
N PRO A 50 -19.09 -30.98 15.84
CA PRO A 50 -18.04 -30.51 14.95
C PRO A 50 -18.27 -29.09 14.40
N ILE A 51 -17.24 -28.26 14.44
CA ILE A 51 -17.17 -26.92 13.86
C ILE A 51 -16.02 -26.89 12.85
N GLY A 52 -16.34 -26.62 11.57
CA GLY A 52 -15.33 -26.56 10.51
C GLY A 52 -14.39 -25.35 10.60
N LYS A 53 -13.17 -25.51 10.07
CA LYS A 53 -12.10 -24.48 10.03
C LYS A 53 -12.56 -23.12 9.51
N VAL A 54 -13.35 -23.11 8.43
CA VAL A 54 -13.92 -21.90 7.82
C VAL A 54 -14.74 -21.09 8.83
N LYS A 55 -15.60 -21.75 9.60
CA LYS A 55 -16.45 -21.09 10.60
C LYS A 55 -15.62 -20.53 11.76
N ARG A 56 -14.57 -21.25 12.17
CA ARG A 56 -13.64 -20.81 13.22
C ARG A 56 -12.94 -19.53 12.80
N VAL A 57 -12.22 -19.55 11.68
CA VAL A 57 -11.46 -18.38 11.17
C VAL A 57 -12.36 -17.17 10.95
N ARG A 58 -13.51 -17.32 10.27
CA ARG A 58 -14.42 -16.17 10.04
C ARG A 58 -14.93 -15.53 11.34
N ARG A 59 -15.21 -16.33 12.38
CA ARG A 59 -15.67 -15.81 13.67
C ARG A 59 -14.53 -15.14 14.45
N THR A 60 -13.35 -15.75 14.46
CA THR A 60 -12.16 -15.16 15.10
C THR A 60 -11.77 -13.83 14.46
N PHE A 61 -11.78 -13.72 13.13
CA PHE A 61 -11.47 -12.46 12.43
C PHE A 61 -12.51 -11.37 12.67
N ARG A 62 -13.79 -11.74 12.79
CA ARG A 62 -14.84 -10.80 13.17
C ARG A 62 -14.63 -10.30 14.62
N TYR A 63 -14.31 -11.20 15.53
CA TYR A 63 -13.98 -10.83 16.91
C TYR A 63 -12.76 -9.90 16.96
N ALA A 64 -11.69 -10.23 16.23
CA ALA A 64 -10.49 -9.39 16.15
C ALA A 64 -10.81 -8.00 15.58
N ALA A 65 -11.64 -7.90 14.55
CA ALA A 65 -12.06 -6.62 13.98
C ALA A 65 -12.74 -5.69 15.00
N ASP A 66 -13.45 -6.26 15.97
CA ASP A 66 -14.19 -5.53 17.00
C ASP A 66 -13.34 -5.23 18.26
N HIS A 67 -12.30 -6.04 18.55
CA HIS A 67 -11.58 -5.99 19.85
C HIS A 67 -10.09 -5.70 19.71
N ASP A 68 -9.42 -6.27 18.71
CA ASP A 68 -7.97 -6.12 18.49
C ASP A 68 -7.62 -6.30 17.00
N PRO A 69 -7.76 -5.23 16.20
CA PRO A 69 -7.44 -5.29 14.78
C PRO A 69 -5.97 -5.62 14.47
N ALA A 70 -5.05 -5.23 15.37
CA ALA A 70 -3.62 -5.49 15.19
C ALA A 70 -3.32 -6.99 15.36
N ALA A 71 -3.88 -7.63 16.39
CA ALA A 71 -3.80 -9.08 16.56
C ALA A 71 -4.47 -9.82 15.38
N GLY A 72 -5.58 -9.30 14.84
CA GLY A 72 -6.22 -9.86 13.65
C GLY A 72 -5.34 -9.83 12.41
N LEU A 73 -4.60 -8.74 12.18
CA LEU A 73 -3.64 -8.64 11.08
C LEU A 73 -2.46 -9.60 11.28
N ALA A 74 -1.92 -9.67 12.49
CA ALA A 74 -0.84 -10.60 12.82
C ALA A 74 -1.26 -12.07 12.59
N LEU A 75 -2.49 -12.43 13.00
CA LEU A 75 -3.07 -13.75 12.72
C LEU A 75 -3.19 -14.02 11.21
N ALA A 76 -3.57 -13.03 10.40
CA ALA A 76 -3.62 -13.19 8.94
C ALA A 76 -2.23 -13.50 8.35
N GLN A 77 -1.20 -12.82 8.84
CA GLN A 77 0.19 -13.06 8.42
C GLN A 77 0.63 -14.48 8.80
N GLU A 78 0.32 -14.95 10.01
CA GLU A 78 0.65 -16.31 10.44
C GLU A 78 -0.09 -17.37 9.59
N ILE A 79 -1.38 -17.19 9.30
CA ILE A 79 -2.13 -18.13 8.44
C ILE A 79 -1.54 -18.16 7.02
N VAL A 80 -1.12 -17.02 6.46
CA VAL A 80 -0.44 -17.01 5.16
C VAL A 80 0.90 -17.73 5.22
N ALA A 81 1.66 -17.59 6.31
CA ALA A 81 2.91 -18.34 6.50
C ALA A 81 2.66 -19.86 6.54
N LEU A 82 1.60 -20.32 7.22
CA LEU A 82 1.20 -21.73 7.24
C LEU A 82 0.78 -22.22 5.85
N LEU A 83 -0.02 -21.44 5.12
CA LEU A 83 -0.40 -21.74 3.73
C LEU A 83 0.82 -21.83 2.81
N ARG A 84 1.82 -20.96 3.00
CA ARG A 84 3.07 -20.99 2.25
C ARG A 84 3.88 -22.24 2.56
N ALA A 85 3.98 -22.62 3.84
CA ALA A 85 4.67 -23.84 4.26
C ALA A 85 4.03 -25.11 3.68
N ASP A 86 2.70 -25.12 3.53
CA ASP A 86 1.96 -26.22 2.91
C ASP A 86 2.05 -26.22 1.38
N GLY A 87 2.65 -25.20 0.76
CA GLY A 87 2.85 -25.11 -0.70
C GLY A 87 1.68 -24.47 -1.47
N ALA A 88 0.75 -23.80 -0.79
CA ALA A 88 -0.44 -23.21 -1.41
C ALA A 88 -0.13 -22.14 -2.48
N PHE A 89 1.07 -21.55 -2.43
CA PHE A 89 1.55 -20.51 -3.35
C PHE A 89 2.55 -21.04 -4.40
N ALA A 90 2.86 -22.33 -4.41
CA ALA A 90 3.83 -22.93 -5.32
C ALA A 90 3.12 -23.69 -6.46
N PRO A 91 3.12 -23.19 -7.72
CA PRO A 91 2.38 -23.80 -8.84
C PRO A 91 2.75 -25.27 -9.15
N THR A 92 3.94 -25.69 -8.72
CA THR A 92 4.45 -27.07 -8.90
C THR A 92 3.98 -28.04 -7.82
N MET A 93 3.42 -27.54 -6.71
CA MET A 93 3.02 -28.37 -5.58
C MET A 93 1.57 -28.86 -5.74
N PRO A 94 1.24 -30.10 -5.29
CA PRO A 94 -0.13 -30.61 -5.32
C PRO A 94 -1.13 -29.75 -4.52
N SER A 95 -0.65 -29.05 -3.51
CA SER A 95 -1.40 -28.15 -2.63
C SER A 95 -1.63 -26.75 -3.21
N TYR A 96 -1.14 -26.46 -4.42
CA TYR A 96 -1.31 -25.16 -5.05
C TYR A 96 -2.78 -24.72 -5.09
N ALA A 97 -3.06 -23.54 -4.53
CA ALA A 97 -4.42 -23.03 -4.37
C ALA A 97 -5.03 -22.49 -5.68
N GLY A 98 -4.19 -22.18 -6.67
CA GLY A 98 -4.59 -21.54 -7.92
C GLY A 98 -4.50 -20.02 -7.87
N GLN A 99 -4.16 -19.42 -9.02
CA GLN A 99 -3.90 -17.98 -9.15
C GLN A 99 -5.12 -17.12 -8.79
N GLU A 100 -6.33 -17.62 -9.03
CA GLU A 100 -7.58 -16.92 -8.72
C GLU A 100 -7.76 -16.70 -7.21
N LYS A 101 -7.41 -17.70 -6.37
CA LYS A 101 -7.50 -17.55 -4.92
C LYS A 101 -6.43 -16.60 -4.39
N ILE A 102 -5.21 -16.71 -4.94
CA ILE A 102 -4.09 -15.84 -4.58
C ILE A 102 -4.41 -14.38 -4.92
N SER A 103 -4.96 -14.10 -6.10
CA SER A 103 -5.29 -12.73 -6.52
C SER A 103 -6.36 -12.08 -5.64
N ARG A 104 -7.30 -12.86 -5.09
CA ARG A 104 -8.31 -12.37 -4.13
C ARG A 104 -7.71 -11.98 -2.78
N LEU A 105 -6.59 -12.59 -2.35
CA LEU A 105 -5.89 -12.19 -1.11
C LEU A 105 -5.13 -10.86 -1.26
N VAL A 106 -4.73 -10.48 -2.46
CA VAL A 106 -3.90 -9.28 -2.70
C VAL A 106 -4.61 -8.00 -2.26
N ALA A 107 -5.89 -7.85 -2.60
CA ALA A 107 -6.60 -6.59 -2.38
C ALA A 107 -6.83 -6.26 -0.87
N PRO A 108 -7.28 -7.20 -0.02
CA PRO A 108 -7.37 -6.97 1.42
C PRO A 108 -6.02 -6.63 2.07
N PHE A 109 -4.94 -7.36 1.74
CA PHE A 109 -3.62 -7.08 2.31
C PHE A 109 -3.08 -5.70 1.88
N ARG A 110 -3.28 -5.32 0.61
CA ARG A 110 -2.88 -4.00 0.11
C ARG A 110 -3.54 -2.86 0.89
N ARG A 111 -4.83 -2.99 1.24
CA ARG A 111 -5.54 -1.98 2.04
C ARG A 111 -5.04 -1.89 3.49
N LEU A 112 -4.35 -2.92 3.95
CA LEU A 112 -3.73 -3.00 5.27
C LEU A 112 -2.23 -2.68 5.24
N GLY A 113 -1.73 -2.10 4.13
CA GLY A 113 -0.34 -1.68 3.99
C GLY A 113 0.65 -2.82 3.74
N LEU A 114 0.17 -3.97 3.27
CA LEU A 114 0.99 -5.14 2.96
C LEU A 114 0.90 -5.52 1.48
N THR A 115 2.06 -5.82 0.90
CA THR A 115 2.20 -6.39 -0.43
C THR A 115 2.31 -7.91 -0.30
N LEU A 116 1.40 -8.64 -0.93
CA LEU A 116 1.49 -10.10 -1.08
C LEU A 116 2.21 -10.44 -2.39
N ALA A 117 3.39 -11.06 -2.28
CA ALA A 117 4.13 -11.61 -3.40
C ALA A 117 3.46 -12.90 -3.92
N GLU A 118 3.75 -13.27 -5.17
CA GLU A 118 3.25 -14.52 -5.76
C GLU A 118 3.70 -15.78 -4.98
N SER A 119 4.85 -15.70 -4.32
CA SER A 119 5.39 -16.74 -3.43
C SER A 119 4.64 -16.90 -2.10
N GLY A 120 3.68 -16.02 -1.81
CA GLY A 120 3.00 -15.95 -0.51
C GLY A 120 3.75 -15.16 0.55
N GLU A 121 4.84 -14.48 0.19
CA GLU A 121 5.53 -13.56 1.11
C GLU A 121 4.73 -12.26 1.31
N LEU A 122 4.61 -11.82 2.56
CA LEU A 122 3.97 -10.57 2.93
C LEU A 122 5.04 -9.56 3.34
N LEU A 123 5.07 -8.44 2.63
CA LEU A 123 6.06 -7.38 2.80
C LEU A 123 5.35 -6.06 3.11
N PRO A 124 5.93 -5.15 3.92
CA PRO A 124 5.43 -3.80 4.04
C PRO A 124 5.34 -3.13 2.66
N THR A 125 4.24 -2.43 2.39
CA THR A 125 4.11 -1.64 1.17
C THR A 125 4.93 -0.35 1.31
N VAL A 126 5.86 -0.10 0.39
CA VAL A 126 6.70 1.11 0.34
C VAL A 126 6.00 2.24 -0.42
N ILE A 127 5.36 1.92 -1.56
CA ILE A 127 4.55 2.85 -2.35
C ILE A 127 3.11 2.37 -2.34
N ASP A 128 2.27 3.03 -1.55
CA ASP A 128 0.82 2.82 -1.44
C ASP A 128 -0.01 3.99 -1.99
N ASN A 129 0.66 5.11 -2.29
CA ASN A 129 0.03 6.39 -2.59
C ASN A 129 0.01 6.77 -4.08
N LEU A 130 0.60 5.94 -4.96
CA LEU A 130 0.52 6.15 -6.40
C LEU A 130 -0.89 5.80 -6.90
N ALA A 131 -1.62 6.80 -7.41
CA ALA A 131 -2.90 6.55 -8.09
C ALA A 131 -3.13 7.56 -9.21
N GLY A 132 -3.82 7.13 -10.26
CA GLY A 132 -4.20 7.89 -11.44
C GLY A 132 -4.94 6.98 -12.43
N THR A 133 -5.70 7.55 -13.37
CA THR A 133 -6.45 6.76 -14.37
C THR A 133 -5.55 6.17 -15.46
N GLU A 134 -4.38 6.78 -15.70
CA GLU A 134 -3.42 6.39 -16.75
C GLU A 134 -2.22 5.60 -16.20
N LEU A 135 -2.46 4.67 -15.29
CA LEU A 135 -1.42 3.78 -14.78
C LEU A 135 -1.22 2.62 -15.77
N THR A 136 -0.19 2.72 -16.61
CA THR A 136 0.17 1.64 -17.54
C THR A 136 0.79 0.44 -16.81
N ASP A 137 0.75 -0.74 -17.44
CA ASP A 137 1.36 -1.96 -16.91
C ASP A 137 2.86 -1.81 -16.61
N ALA A 138 3.55 -0.97 -17.39
CA ALA A 138 4.96 -0.63 -17.18
C ALA A 138 5.17 0.17 -15.89
N LEU A 139 4.36 1.22 -15.66
CA LEU A 139 4.43 2.01 -14.42
C LEU A 139 4.07 1.17 -13.19
N LEU A 140 3.06 0.30 -13.32
CA LEU A 140 2.73 -0.69 -12.29
C LEU A 140 3.87 -1.68 -12.04
N GLY A 141 4.65 -2.02 -13.06
CA GLY A 141 5.84 -2.86 -12.95
C GLY A 141 6.90 -2.27 -12.03
N TYR A 142 7.20 -0.98 -12.16
CA TYR A 142 8.17 -0.29 -11.29
C TYR A 142 7.69 -0.24 -9.83
N VAL A 143 6.42 0.06 -9.59
CA VAL A 143 5.84 0.04 -8.23
C VAL A 143 5.89 -1.35 -7.61
N ARG A 144 5.52 -2.40 -8.36
CA ARG A 144 5.62 -3.78 -7.89
C ARG A 144 7.06 -4.11 -7.50
N ARG A 145 8.04 -3.73 -8.31
CA ARG A 145 9.46 -3.99 -8.04
C ARG A 145 9.92 -3.32 -6.74
N ILE A 146 9.54 -2.07 -6.50
CA ILE A 146 9.85 -1.36 -5.25
C ILE A 146 9.20 -2.07 -4.05
N ASN A 147 7.92 -2.40 -4.15
CA ASN A 147 7.16 -3.02 -3.06
C ASN A 147 7.55 -4.48 -2.76
N LEU A 148 8.16 -5.19 -3.71
CA LEU A 148 8.69 -6.55 -3.51
C LEU A 148 10.12 -6.55 -2.94
N ASN A 149 10.75 -5.39 -2.80
CA ASN A 149 12.11 -5.25 -2.28
C ASN A 149 12.19 -4.10 -1.27
N PRO A 150 11.46 -4.19 -0.13
CA PRO A 150 11.36 -3.11 0.85
C PRO A 150 12.68 -2.79 1.58
N ASP A 151 13.63 -3.72 1.59
CA ASP A 151 14.89 -3.60 2.34
C ASP A 151 16.13 -3.40 1.43
N ASP A 152 15.94 -3.07 0.15
CA ASP A 152 17.02 -2.74 -0.80
C ASP A 152 16.98 -1.25 -1.20
N PRO A 153 17.68 -0.37 -0.46
CA PRO A 153 17.65 1.07 -0.73
C PRO A 153 18.19 1.44 -2.11
N ALA A 154 19.21 0.73 -2.62
CA ALA A 154 19.82 1.03 -3.91
C ALA A 154 18.83 0.74 -5.05
N LEU A 155 18.14 -0.40 -4.97
CA LEU A 155 17.11 -0.77 -5.92
C LEU A 155 15.91 0.18 -5.86
N GLN A 156 15.49 0.59 -4.66
CA GLN A 156 14.38 1.52 -4.48
C GLN A 156 14.68 2.88 -5.11
N ILE A 157 15.86 3.45 -4.85
CA ILE A 157 16.26 4.74 -5.42
C ILE A 157 16.38 4.64 -6.96
N GLY A 158 17.04 3.60 -7.46
CA GLY A 158 17.20 3.38 -8.90
C GLY A 158 15.86 3.21 -9.61
N THR A 159 14.99 2.36 -9.07
CA THR A 159 13.65 2.11 -9.64
C THR A 159 12.72 3.32 -9.49
N GLY A 160 12.84 4.08 -8.40
CA GLY A 160 12.08 5.32 -8.20
C GLY A 160 12.39 6.36 -9.28
N LYS A 161 13.68 6.53 -9.62
CA LYS A 161 14.08 7.38 -10.74
C LYS A 161 13.50 6.90 -12.08
N GLU A 162 13.54 5.59 -12.33
CA GLU A 162 12.96 5.01 -13.55
C GLU A 162 11.44 5.28 -13.62
N LEU A 163 10.73 5.16 -12.49
CA LEU A 163 9.30 5.47 -12.38
C LEU A 163 9.02 6.95 -12.70
N ASP A 164 9.78 7.88 -12.14
CA ASP A 164 9.59 9.32 -12.38
C ASP A 164 9.85 9.68 -13.87
N GLU A 165 10.93 9.16 -14.45
CA GLU A 165 11.25 9.35 -15.87
C GLU A 165 10.20 8.73 -16.79
N ALA A 166 9.77 7.49 -16.51
CA ALA A 166 8.76 6.80 -17.30
C ALA A 166 7.41 7.54 -17.24
N THR A 167 7.03 8.04 -16.07
CA THR A 167 5.80 8.82 -15.89
C THR A 167 5.84 10.11 -16.71
N ALA A 168 6.93 10.87 -16.62
CA ALA A 168 7.07 12.12 -17.36
C ALA A 168 7.05 11.89 -18.89
N ARG A 169 7.75 10.86 -19.37
CA ARG A 169 7.74 10.48 -20.81
C ARG A 169 6.36 10.02 -21.26
N HIS A 170 5.67 9.22 -20.45
CA HIS A 170 4.32 8.75 -20.76
C HIS A 170 3.36 9.93 -20.94
N VAL A 171 3.36 10.90 -20.02
CA VAL A 171 2.55 12.13 -20.12
C VAL A 171 2.83 12.88 -21.42
N LEU A 172 4.11 13.05 -21.79
CA LEU A 172 4.48 13.75 -23.02
C LEU A 172 4.01 12.98 -24.27
N VAL A 173 4.18 11.66 -24.32
CA VAL A 173 3.67 10.85 -25.43
C VAL A 173 2.15 10.97 -25.55
N GLU A 174 1.42 10.86 -24.45
CA GLU A 174 -0.06 10.95 -24.46
C GLU A 174 -0.58 12.33 -24.86
N ARG A 175 0.12 13.40 -24.48
CA ARG A 175 -0.34 14.78 -24.72
C ARG A 175 0.20 15.39 -26.00
N THR A 176 1.39 15.00 -26.44
CA THR A 176 2.10 15.63 -27.57
C THR A 176 2.56 14.63 -28.63
N GLY A 177 2.31 13.32 -28.47
CA GLY A 177 2.66 12.27 -29.43
C GLY A 177 4.15 11.89 -29.46
N SER A 178 5.01 12.58 -28.70
CA SER A 178 6.45 12.35 -28.65
C SER A 178 7.07 12.97 -27.41
N TYR A 179 8.33 12.63 -27.12
CA TYR A 179 9.14 13.27 -26.10
C TYR A 179 10.58 13.48 -26.60
N PRO A 180 11.32 14.49 -26.11
CA PRO A 180 12.71 14.71 -26.50
C PRO A 180 13.62 13.56 -26.09
N GLN A 181 14.48 13.11 -27.01
CA GLN A 181 15.44 12.02 -26.77
C GLN A 181 16.88 12.51 -26.90
N GLY A 182 17.74 12.04 -25.99
CA GLY A 182 19.18 12.29 -26.04
C GLY A 182 19.62 13.70 -25.62
N GLY A 183 20.91 13.84 -25.31
CA GLY A 183 21.53 15.10 -24.92
C GLY A 183 20.89 15.77 -23.69
N HIS A 184 21.07 17.09 -23.57
CA HIS A 184 20.49 17.88 -22.48
C HIS A 184 18.95 17.91 -22.52
N GLN A 185 18.36 17.88 -23.71
CA GLN A 185 16.91 17.93 -23.93
C GLN A 185 16.19 16.68 -23.40
N GLY A 186 16.86 15.52 -23.44
CA GLY A 186 16.36 14.26 -22.86
C GLY A 186 16.73 14.05 -21.39
N SER A 187 17.32 15.04 -20.72
CA SER A 187 17.65 14.91 -19.28
C SER A 187 16.39 14.88 -18.41
N PHE A 188 16.47 14.22 -17.25
CA PHE A 188 15.33 14.10 -16.34
C PHE A 188 14.71 15.46 -15.94
N PRO A 189 15.48 16.48 -15.50
CA PRO A 189 14.89 17.76 -15.11
C PRO A 189 14.14 18.45 -16.25
N VAL A 190 14.68 18.40 -17.47
CA VAL A 190 14.03 18.98 -18.66
C VAL A 190 12.77 18.21 -19.05
N THR A 191 12.84 16.87 -19.01
CA THR A 191 11.69 16.00 -19.31
C THR A 191 10.56 16.22 -18.31
N LEU A 192 10.87 16.34 -17.02
CA LEU A 192 9.91 16.59 -15.96
C LEU A 192 9.28 17.98 -16.09
N ALA A 193 10.09 19.02 -16.35
CA ALA A 193 9.60 20.38 -16.55
C ALA A 193 8.66 20.49 -17.76
N ASN A 194 8.98 19.79 -18.86
CA ASN A 194 8.11 19.70 -20.03
C ASN A 194 6.78 19.02 -19.67
N ALA A 195 6.82 17.88 -18.98
CA ALA A 195 5.61 17.18 -18.56
C ALA A 195 4.72 18.06 -17.66
N PHE A 196 5.30 18.79 -16.71
CA PHE A 196 4.58 19.75 -15.86
C PHE A 196 3.92 20.84 -16.69
N THR A 197 4.69 21.48 -17.57
CA THR A 197 4.20 22.55 -18.45
C THR A 197 3.05 22.07 -19.33
N THR A 198 3.18 20.89 -19.94
CA THR A 198 2.15 20.26 -20.77
C THR A 198 0.86 19.94 -20.00
N LEU A 199 0.96 19.64 -18.70
CA LEU A 199 -0.19 19.42 -17.83
C LEU A 199 -0.77 20.71 -17.23
N GLY A 200 -0.19 21.88 -17.52
CA GLY A 200 -0.56 23.14 -16.87
C GLY A 200 -0.18 23.22 -15.39
N LEU A 201 0.79 22.41 -14.96
CA LEU A 201 1.35 22.44 -13.61
C LEU A 201 2.49 23.45 -13.52
N GLU A 202 2.63 24.06 -12.34
CA GLU A 202 3.66 25.05 -12.09
C GLU A 202 5.05 24.40 -11.93
N VAL A 203 6.01 24.85 -12.73
CA VAL A 203 7.43 24.54 -12.54
C VAL A 203 7.96 25.52 -11.50
N GLY A 204 8.36 25.00 -10.34
CA GLY A 204 8.84 25.82 -9.23
C GLY A 204 10.03 26.71 -9.62
N PRO A 205 10.22 27.85 -8.93
CA PRO A 205 11.38 28.70 -9.16
C PRO A 205 12.67 27.96 -8.82
N ASN A 206 13.80 28.43 -9.34
CA ASN A 206 15.11 27.94 -8.92
C ASN A 206 15.32 28.26 -7.43
N VAL A 207 15.27 27.22 -6.60
CA VAL A 207 15.60 27.30 -5.17
C VAL A 207 17.03 26.81 -4.98
N GLN A 208 17.85 27.61 -4.28
CA GLN A 208 19.17 27.17 -3.87
C GLN A 208 19.03 26.24 -2.66
N LEU A 209 19.25 24.95 -2.88
CA LEU A 209 19.29 23.92 -1.84
C LEU A 209 20.72 23.66 -1.37
N ASP A 210 20.86 22.86 -0.31
CA ASP A 210 22.15 22.34 0.15
C ASP A 210 22.83 21.53 -0.98
N ARG A 211 24.17 21.54 -0.99
CA ARG A 211 24.97 20.74 -1.95
C ARG A 211 24.95 19.25 -1.60
N ASP A 212 24.74 18.93 -0.33
CA ASP A 212 24.51 17.57 0.13
C ASP A 212 23.10 17.12 -0.28
N PRO A 213 22.96 16.09 -1.14
CA PRO A 213 21.67 15.63 -1.62
C PRO A 213 20.74 15.14 -0.49
N HIS A 214 21.28 14.63 0.62
CA HIS A 214 20.45 14.21 1.75
C HIS A 214 19.75 15.40 2.40
N ARG A 215 20.52 16.47 2.65
CA ARG A 215 19.99 17.73 3.21
C ARG A 215 19.06 18.43 2.23
N ALA A 216 19.36 18.38 0.93
CA ALA A 216 18.49 18.93 -0.10
C ALA A 216 17.11 18.25 -0.10
N VAL A 217 17.05 16.92 0.02
CA VAL A 217 15.77 16.18 0.14
C VAL A 217 15.00 16.62 1.39
N GLN A 218 15.67 16.74 2.54
CA GLN A 218 15.04 17.21 3.78
C GLN A 218 14.49 18.65 3.65
N GLN A 219 15.22 19.53 2.96
CA GLN A 219 14.77 20.89 2.66
C GLN A 219 13.54 20.89 1.75
N CYS A 220 13.50 20.04 0.72
CA CYS A 220 12.33 19.87 -0.13
C CYS A 220 11.10 19.38 0.64
N LEU A 221 11.26 18.41 1.56
CA LEU A 221 10.18 17.96 2.45
C LEU A 221 9.67 19.10 3.33
N PHE A 222 10.56 19.88 3.94
CA PHE A 222 10.17 21.06 4.72
C PHE A 222 9.39 22.08 3.88
N LEU A 223 9.88 22.41 2.68
CA LEU A 223 9.21 23.34 1.77
C LEU A 223 7.82 22.83 1.36
N LEU A 224 7.70 21.56 1.01
CA LEU A 224 6.42 20.90 0.72
C LEU A 224 5.45 21.03 1.91
N GLY A 225 5.90 20.74 3.13
CA GLY A 225 5.10 20.85 4.34
C GLY A 225 4.60 22.27 4.61
N THR A 226 5.46 23.27 4.43
CA THR A 226 5.04 24.68 4.59
C THR A 226 4.01 25.11 3.54
N ALA A 227 4.16 24.66 2.28
CA ALA A 227 3.20 24.95 1.20
C ALA A 227 1.84 24.27 1.47
N VAL A 228 1.86 22.97 1.82
CA VAL A 228 0.67 22.20 2.20
C VAL A 228 -0.06 22.83 3.38
N ASN A 229 0.66 23.25 4.42
CA ASN A 229 0.05 23.91 5.58
C ASN A 229 -0.63 25.24 5.18
N ARG A 230 0.00 26.05 4.33
CA ARG A 230 -0.62 27.29 3.83
C ARG A 230 -1.91 27.00 3.04
N LEU A 231 -1.89 26.01 2.15
CA LEU A 231 -3.05 25.62 1.36
C LEU A 231 -4.19 25.09 2.26
N ARG A 232 -3.87 24.22 3.22
CA ARG A 232 -4.83 23.71 4.21
C ARG A 232 -5.43 24.84 5.05
N ASN A 233 -4.64 25.85 5.43
CA ASN A 233 -5.14 26.96 6.24
C ASN A 233 -6.12 27.87 5.48
N ASP A 234 -6.02 27.93 4.14
CA ASP A 234 -6.97 28.67 3.31
C ASP A 234 -8.18 27.82 2.88
N ALA A 235 -7.95 26.62 2.36
CA ALA A 235 -8.97 25.78 1.73
C ALA A 235 -9.55 24.67 2.64
N GLY A 236 -8.93 24.40 3.78
CA GLY A 236 -9.38 23.37 4.72
C GLY A 236 -10.51 23.84 5.65
N THR A 237 -11.24 22.88 6.20
CA THR A 237 -12.36 23.10 7.15
C THR A 237 -11.89 23.28 8.61
N GLY A 238 -10.57 23.33 8.85
CA GLY A 238 -10.00 23.52 10.18
C GLY A 238 -10.44 24.83 10.84
N HIS A 239 -10.63 24.80 12.16
CA HIS A 239 -11.10 25.94 12.98
C HIS A 239 -12.53 26.44 12.66
N GLY A 240 -13.38 25.61 12.06
CA GLY A 240 -14.80 25.91 11.90
C GLY A 240 -15.09 27.04 10.91
N LYS A 241 -14.20 27.26 9.92
CA LYS A 241 -14.42 28.27 8.88
C LYS A 241 -15.68 27.94 8.06
N PRO A 242 -16.72 28.80 8.07
CA PRO A 242 -17.99 28.51 7.42
C PRO A 242 -18.03 28.89 5.93
N GLY A 243 -16.93 29.38 5.36
CA GLY A 243 -16.88 29.94 4.00
C GLY A 243 -15.87 29.25 3.07
N PRO A 244 -15.99 29.47 1.74
CA PRO A 244 -15.03 28.97 0.75
C PRO A 244 -13.63 29.58 0.95
N PRO A 245 -12.58 29.01 0.35
CA PRO A 245 -11.23 29.55 0.43
C PRO A 245 -11.17 31.01 -0.03
N THR A 246 -10.28 31.79 0.59
CA THR A 246 -10.22 33.25 0.38
C THR A 246 -9.06 33.69 -0.52
N LYS A 247 -8.02 32.86 -0.64
CA LYS A 247 -6.79 33.16 -1.39
C LYS A 247 -6.61 32.24 -2.60
N THR A 248 -7.42 31.19 -2.70
CA THR A 248 -7.38 30.22 -3.80
C THR A 248 -8.79 29.77 -4.19
N THR A 249 -8.91 29.04 -5.29
CA THR A 249 -10.15 28.39 -5.70
C THR A 249 -10.43 27.16 -4.84
N PRO A 250 -11.70 26.71 -4.72
CA PRO A 250 -12.00 25.44 -4.08
C PRO A 250 -11.18 24.30 -4.69
N LEU A 251 -10.61 23.45 -3.83
CA LEU A 251 -9.83 22.30 -4.26
C LEU A 251 -10.72 21.27 -4.97
N THR A 252 -10.22 20.76 -6.09
CA THR A 252 -10.77 19.55 -6.69
C THR A 252 -10.50 18.33 -5.79
N PRO A 253 -11.27 17.23 -5.94
CA PRO A 253 -10.98 15.99 -5.24
C PRO A 253 -9.57 15.44 -5.50
N ALA A 254 -9.00 15.69 -6.67
CA ALA A 254 -7.65 15.26 -7.02
C ALA A 254 -6.59 16.03 -6.21
N GLU A 255 -6.72 17.36 -6.11
CA GLU A 255 -5.82 18.20 -5.32
C GLU A 255 -5.94 17.89 -3.82
N ALA A 256 -7.16 17.67 -3.32
CA ALA A 256 -7.37 17.26 -1.93
C ALA A 256 -6.64 15.95 -1.60
N ARG A 257 -6.67 14.96 -2.52
CA ARG A 257 -5.91 13.71 -2.35
C ARG A 257 -4.40 13.94 -2.39
N LEU A 258 -3.90 14.79 -3.28
CA LEU A 258 -2.47 15.15 -3.34
C LEU A 258 -2.00 15.75 -2.01
N VAL A 259 -2.76 16.70 -1.46
CA VAL A 259 -2.47 17.34 -0.17
C VAL A 259 -2.45 16.33 0.98
N ALA A 260 -3.42 15.40 1.01
CA ALA A 260 -3.46 14.33 2.00
C ALA A 260 -2.24 13.40 1.90
N ARG A 261 -1.83 13.01 0.68
CA ARG A 261 -0.66 12.16 0.44
C ARG A 261 0.64 12.85 0.83
N ALA A 262 0.80 14.14 0.51
CA ALA A 262 1.95 14.93 0.94
C ALA A 262 2.03 15.02 2.48
N THR A 263 0.88 15.15 3.15
CA THR A 263 0.81 15.15 4.62
C THR A 263 1.26 13.79 5.19
N ALA A 264 0.81 12.68 4.61
CA ALA A 264 1.22 11.34 5.01
C ALA A 264 2.73 11.11 4.80
N LEU A 265 3.28 11.54 3.66
CA LEU A 265 4.72 11.47 3.38
C LEU A 265 5.55 12.18 4.45
N LEU A 266 5.14 13.38 4.86
CA LEU A 266 5.83 14.15 5.89
C LEU A 266 5.76 13.48 7.25
N ALA A 267 4.59 12.95 7.62
CA ALA A 267 4.41 12.23 8.87
C ALA A 267 5.30 10.97 8.90
N GLY A 268 5.29 10.17 7.83
CA GLY A 268 6.15 8.99 7.69
C GLY A 268 7.62 9.34 7.84
N ALA A 269 8.10 10.32 7.06
CA ALA A 269 9.50 10.76 7.11
C ALA A 269 9.97 11.23 8.51
N MET A 270 9.08 11.79 9.33
CA MET A 270 9.42 12.17 10.71
C MET A 270 9.40 10.97 11.66
N LEU A 271 8.44 10.05 11.50
CA LEU A 271 8.31 8.86 12.33
C LEU A 271 9.43 7.85 12.09
N ASP A 272 9.93 7.74 10.86
CA ASP A 272 11.05 6.85 10.51
C ASP A 272 12.39 7.25 11.16
N VAL A 273 12.47 8.47 11.70
CA VAL A 273 13.67 9.02 12.36
C VAL A 273 13.60 8.91 13.89
N LEU A 274 12.43 8.55 14.46
CA LEU A 274 12.26 8.32 15.89
C LEU A 274 12.90 7.01 16.34
#